data_AF-A0A931AM74-F1
#
_entry.id   AF-A0A931AM74-F1
#
_cell.length_a   1.000
_cell.length_b   1.000
_cell.length_c   1.000
_cell.angle_alpha   90.00
_cell.angle_beta   90.00
_cell.angle_gamma   90.00
#
_symmetry.space_group_name_H-M   'P 1'
#
loop_
_entity.id
_entity.type
_entity.pdbx_description
1 polymer ?
#
loop_
_entity_poly.entity_id
_entity_poly.type
_entity_poly.pdbx_seq_one_letter_code
_entity_poly.pdbx_strand_id
1 'polypeptide(L)'
;VLEVARVVGEWLAAVPYELRDVKGAEARLQDAFHHAREILADRAVLELAADEDVQVLTATVGGVRSGAAALSEALRKERDERRSEVTEAERDLFDRTLAGDTRRHLADRIRQATALVDGMNQRLERVRTASRVAVRLVWQVDPAQPPGTRAARDLLSRDPAGLNDTDKEALYAFFMDRVEEARAGDSSASWEDQLMKVLDYTAWHRFVVRLDRGDGHGWQDLTRKLHGALSGGEKAIALHLPLFAAVAAHYRTDPGCPRFILLDEVFVGVDRTNRGQVFDLLVDLGLDLVLTSDHEWCEYRELDGIAIHQLITGDGDDAVTTARFVWNGCRTVPAD
;
A
#
# COMPACT_ATOMS: atom_id res chain seq x y z
N VAL A 1 -1.39 59.46 -13.37
CA VAL A 1 -1.98 59.63 -14.72
C VAL A 1 -0.91 59.66 -15.81
N LEU A 2 0.06 60.58 -15.77
CA LEU A 2 1.16 60.64 -16.75
C LEU A 2 2.00 59.36 -16.85
N GLU A 3 2.28 58.71 -15.72
CA GLU A 3 3.07 57.48 -15.69
C GLU A 3 2.33 56.27 -16.28
N VAL A 4 1.04 56.14 -15.98
CA VAL A 4 0.15 55.14 -16.60
C VAL A 4 0.03 55.38 -18.10
N ALA A 5 -0.13 56.65 -18.52
CA ALA A 5 -0.17 57.00 -19.94
C ALA A 5 1.15 56.66 -20.67
N ARG A 6 2.30 56.84 -20.01
CA ARG A 6 3.61 56.48 -20.58
C ARG A 6 3.77 54.97 -20.75
N VAL A 7 3.38 54.19 -19.73
CA VAL A 7 3.41 52.72 -19.79
C VAL A 7 2.48 52.19 -20.88
N VAL A 8 1.27 52.74 -21.00
CA VAL A 8 0.33 52.38 -22.06
C VAL A 8 0.88 52.77 -23.44
N GLY A 9 1.50 53.94 -23.56
CA GLY A 9 2.13 54.38 -24.81
C GLY A 9 3.30 53.48 -25.25
N GLU A 10 4.18 53.08 -24.33
CA GLU A 10 5.26 52.12 -24.62
C GLU A 10 4.73 50.75 -25.03
N TRP A 11 3.65 50.29 -24.40
CA TRP A 11 3.01 49.02 -24.75
C TRP A 11 2.35 49.06 -26.13
N LEU A 12 1.58 50.13 -26.42
CA LEU A 12 0.90 50.33 -27.70
C LEU A 12 1.88 50.49 -28.87
N ALA A 13 3.07 51.06 -28.64
CA ALA A 13 4.10 51.20 -29.67
C ALA A 13 4.58 49.86 -30.24
N ALA A 14 4.42 48.76 -29.50
CA ALA A 14 4.77 47.42 -29.92
C ALA A 14 3.60 46.64 -30.55
N VAL A 15 2.39 47.20 -30.60
CA VAL A 15 1.19 46.51 -31.11
C VAL A 15 1.08 46.72 -32.63
N PRO A 16 1.07 45.64 -33.44
CA PRO A 16 0.83 45.73 -34.87
C PRO A 16 -0.57 46.28 -35.15
N TYR A 17 -0.66 47.31 -36.00
CA TYR A 17 -1.90 48.05 -36.27
C TYR A 17 -2.30 48.08 -37.75
N GLU A 18 -1.65 47.27 -38.60
CA GLU A 18 -2.07 47.16 -39.99
C GLU A 18 -3.46 46.51 -40.08
N LEU A 19 -4.21 46.82 -41.15
CA LEU A 19 -5.58 46.32 -41.34
C LEU A 19 -5.69 44.79 -41.23
N ARG A 20 -4.64 44.06 -41.64
CA ARG A 20 -4.57 42.60 -41.51
C ARG A 20 -4.47 42.15 -40.06
N ASP A 21 -3.69 42.85 -39.25
CA ASP A 21 -3.46 42.53 -37.85
C ASP A 21 -4.70 42.82 -37.00
N VAL A 22 -5.40 43.92 -37.31
CA VAL A 22 -6.69 44.26 -36.70
C VAL A 22 -7.74 43.18 -37.01
N LYS A 23 -7.90 42.79 -38.28
CA LYS A 23 -8.82 41.70 -38.67
C LYS A 23 -8.47 40.37 -38.01
N GLY A 24 -7.18 40.06 -37.89
CA GLY A 24 -6.71 38.86 -37.19
C GLY A 24 -7.00 38.90 -35.68
N ALA A 25 -6.88 40.07 -35.05
CA ALA A 25 -7.23 40.26 -33.64
C ALA A 25 -8.74 40.15 -33.41
N GLU A 26 -9.56 40.70 -34.31
CA GLU A 26 -11.02 40.60 -34.27
C GLU A 26 -11.49 39.14 -34.35
N ALA A 27 -10.93 38.36 -35.27
CA ALA A 27 -11.24 36.93 -35.38
C ALA A 27 -10.90 36.17 -34.09
N ARG A 28 -9.70 36.40 -33.50
CA ARG A 28 -9.31 35.78 -32.22
C ARG A 28 -10.24 36.19 -31.08
N LEU A 29 -10.69 37.45 -31.05
CA LEU A 29 -11.63 37.94 -30.04
C LEU A 29 -13.00 37.25 -30.19
N GLN A 30 -13.51 37.12 -31.41
CA GLN A 30 -14.75 36.41 -31.69
C GLN A 30 -14.67 34.93 -31.28
N ASP A 31 -13.59 34.24 -31.64
CA ASP A 31 -13.36 32.84 -31.24
C ASP A 31 -13.33 32.68 -29.71
N ALA A 32 -12.56 33.53 -29.02
CA ALA A 32 -12.47 33.53 -27.56
C ALA A 32 -13.83 33.84 -26.89
N PHE A 33 -14.59 34.78 -27.47
CA PHE A 33 -15.93 35.12 -27.00
C PHE A 33 -16.90 33.95 -27.16
N HIS A 34 -16.93 33.29 -28.33
CA HIS A 34 -17.79 32.14 -28.57
C HIS A 34 -17.50 31.01 -27.59
N HIS A 35 -16.22 30.69 -27.39
CA HIS A 35 -15.79 29.67 -26.44
C HIS A 35 -16.16 30.02 -24.99
N ALA A 36 -15.91 31.26 -24.57
CA ALA A 36 -16.27 31.72 -23.23
C ALA A 36 -17.78 31.69 -23.00
N ARG A 37 -18.58 32.04 -24.02
CA ARG A 37 -20.05 32.04 -23.94
C ARG A 37 -20.60 30.62 -23.80
N GLU A 38 -19.97 29.63 -24.42
CA GLU A 38 -20.34 28.22 -24.28
C GLU A 38 -20.06 27.70 -22.87
N ILE A 39 -18.85 27.97 -22.33
CA ILE A 39 -18.46 27.54 -20.98
C ILE A 39 -19.31 28.21 -19.89
N LEU A 40 -19.66 29.49 -20.09
CA LEU A 40 -20.36 30.30 -19.09
C LEU A 40 -21.87 30.38 -19.30
N ALA A 41 -22.45 29.60 -20.22
CA ALA A 41 -23.86 29.70 -20.60
C ALA A 41 -24.83 29.68 -19.40
N ASP A 42 -24.53 28.85 -18.39
CA ASP A 42 -25.36 28.70 -17.19
C ASP A 42 -25.01 29.70 -16.06
N ARG A 43 -23.97 30.52 -16.24
CA ARG A 43 -23.41 31.40 -15.19
C ARG A 43 -23.41 32.88 -15.52
N ALA A 44 -23.19 33.23 -16.79
CA ALA A 44 -23.07 34.62 -17.22
C ALA A 44 -23.56 34.79 -18.66
N VAL A 45 -24.31 35.87 -18.90
CA VAL A 45 -24.66 36.28 -20.26
C VAL A 45 -23.59 37.23 -20.77
N LEU A 46 -22.81 36.80 -21.77
CA LEU A 46 -21.76 37.61 -22.39
C LEU A 46 -22.29 38.34 -23.63
N GLU A 47 -21.91 39.61 -23.77
CA GLU A 47 -22.25 40.46 -24.90
C GLU A 47 -21.04 41.29 -25.32
N LEU A 48 -20.74 41.30 -26.62
CA LEU A 48 -19.85 42.28 -27.25
C LEU A 48 -20.71 43.47 -27.71
N ALA A 49 -20.59 44.58 -26.99
CA ALA A 49 -21.27 45.82 -27.32
C ALA A 49 -20.32 46.72 -28.11
N ALA A 50 -20.79 47.26 -29.24
CA ALA A 50 -20.08 48.33 -29.92
C ALA A 50 -20.23 49.64 -29.13
N ASP A 51 -19.11 50.29 -28.86
CA ASP A 51 -19.02 51.62 -28.26
C ASP A 51 -18.12 52.48 -29.16
N GLU A 52 -18.76 53.33 -29.97
CA GLU A 52 -18.12 54.07 -31.06
C GLU A 52 -17.28 53.17 -31.98
N ASP A 53 -15.96 53.37 -32.00
CA ASP A 53 -15.00 52.62 -32.82
C ASP A 53 -14.42 51.40 -32.09
N VAL A 54 -14.94 51.04 -30.91
CA VAL A 54 -14.39 50.00 -30.03
C VAL A 54 -15.43 48.92 -29.71
N GLN A 55 -14.99 47.67 -29.60
CA GLN A 55 -15.80 46.56 -29.13
C GLN A 55 -15.54 46.34 -27.63
N VAL A 56 -16.57 46.44 -26.81
CA VAL A 56 -16.50 46.29 -25.35
C VAL A 56 -17.19 45.00 -24.93
N LEU A 57 -16.43 44.10 -24.32
CA LEU A 57 -16.97 42.89 -23.70
C LEU A 57 -17.67 43.26 -22.38
N THR A 58 -18.97 43.03 -22.34
CA THR A 58 -19.80 43.15 -21.13
C THR A 58 -20.39 41.79 -20.75
N ALA A 59 -20.61 41.61 -19.45
CA ALA A 59 -21.16 40.38 -18.91
C ALA A 59 -22.22 40.67 -17.86
N THR A 60 -23.31 39.94 -17.90
CA THR A 60 -24.40 40.03 -16.93
C THR A 60 -24.41 38.77 -16.08
N VAL A 61 -24.21 38.93 -14.76
CA VAL A 61 -24.25 37.86 -13.77
C VAL A 61 -25.31 38.23 -12.72
N GLY A 62 -26.31 37.38 -12.51
CA GLY A 62 -27.39 37.65 -11.54
C GLY A 62 -28.16 38.96 -11.79
N GLY A 63 -28.23 39.40 -13.06
CA GLY A 63 -28.90 40.66 -13.45
C GLY A 63 -28.05 41.92 -13.33
N VAL A 64 -26.79 41.83 -12.87
CA VAL A 64 -25.86 42.97 -12.79
C VAL A 64 -24.92 42.96 -13.99
N ARG A 65 -24.91 44.05 -14.76
CA ARG A 65 -24.01 44.25 -15.90
C ARG A 65 -22.64 44.72 -15.42
N SER A 66 -21.59 44.08 -15.92
CA SER A 66 -20.21 44.34 -15.56
C SER A 66 -19.28 44.24 -16.77
N GLY A 67 -18.07 44.80 -16.68
CA GLY A 67 -17.03 44.63 -17.70
C GLY A 67 -16.21 43.35 -17.49
N ALA A 68 -15.42 42.97 -18.50
CA ALA A 68 -14.61 41.75 -18.50
C ALA A 68 -13.68 41.59 -17.27
N ALA A 69 -13.08 42.67 -16.78
CA ALA A 69 -12.22 42.64 -15.60
C ALA A 69 -12.99 42.27 -14.33
N ALA A 70 -14.16 42.88 -14.12
CA ALA A 70 -15.03 42.60 -12.98
C ALA A 70 -15.62 41.19 -13.04
N LEU A 71 -15.98 40.69 -14.23
CA LEU A 71 -16.37 39.30 -14.41
C LEU A 71 -15.24 38.33 -14.02
N SER A 72 -14.01 38.59 -14.49
CA SER A 72 -12.86 37.75 -14.19
C SER A 72 -12.57 37.70 -12.68
N GLU A 73 -12.67 38.84 -12.00
CA GLU A 73 -12.51 38.92 -10.55
C GLU A 73 -13.62 38.15 -9.82
N ALA A 74 -14.88 38.31 -10.23
CA ALA A 74 -16.02 37.60 -9.65
C ALA A 74 -15.90 36.07 -9.83
N LEU A 75 -15.54 35.60 -11.03
CA LEU A 75 -15.34 34.17 -11.31
C LEU A 75 -14.16 33.58 -10.53
N ARG A 76 -13.07 34.34 -10.37
CA ARG A 76 -11.93 33.91 -9.54
C ARG A 76 -12.34 33.80 -8.07
N LYS A 77 -13.07 34.80 -7.57
CA LYS A 77 -13.59 34.80 -6.20
C LYS A 77 -14.52 33.61 -5.97
N GLU A 78 -15.50 33.39 -6.85
CA GLU A 78 -16.42 32.26 -6.76
C GLU A 78 -15.68 30.91 -6.83
N ARG A 79 -14.69 30.77 -7.70
CA ARG A 79 -13.83 29.58 -7.75
C ARG A 79 -13.12 29.35 -6.42
N ASP A 80 -12.57 30.39 -5.84
CA ASP A 80 -11.80 30.30 -4.60
C ASP A 80 -12.71 29.99 -3.39
N GLU A 81 -13.91 30.59 -3.34
CA GLU A 81 -14.95 30.30 -2.34
C GLU A 81 -15.44 28.84 -2.45
N ARG A 82 -15.87 28.40 -3.64
CA ARG A 82 -16.30 27.01 -3.86
C ARG A 82 -15.19 26.01 -3.56
N ARG A 83 -13.93 26.34 -3.88
CA ARG A 83 -12.79 25.50 -3.51
C ARG A 83 -12.67 25.39 -1.99
N SER A 84 -12.82 26.49 -1.26
CA SER A 84 -12.78 26.47 0.20
C SER A 84 -13.93 25.63 0.79
N GLU A 85 -15.15 25.78 0.28
CA GLU A 85 -16.32 25.00 0.73
C GLU A 85 -16.14 23.49 0.47
N VAL A 86 -15.61 23.14 -0.70
CA VAL A 86 -15.28 21.74 -1.03
C VAL A 86 -14.24 21.20 -0.06
N THR A 87 -13.15 21.95 0.19
CA THR A 87 -12.12 21.53 1.16
C THR A 87 -12.67 21.35 2.56
N GLU A 88 -13.56 22.25 3.01
CA GLU A 88 -14.19 22.16 4.35
C GLU A 88 -15.13 20.94 4.44
N ALA A 89 -15.95 20.71 3.42
CA ALA A 89 -16.83 19.55 3.36
C ALA A 89 -16.04 18.22 3.27
N GLU A 90 -14.94 18.20 2.52
CA GLU A 90 -14.00 17.07 2.47
C GLU A 90 -13.38 16.83 3.85
N ARG A 91 -12.97 17.88 4.56
CA ARG A 91 -12.43 17.79 5.92
C ARG A 91 -13.43 17.21 6.90
N ASP A 92 -14.67 17.67 6.87
CA ASP A 92 -15.75 17.16 7.72
C ASP A 92 -16.11 15.70 7.42
N LEU A 93 -16.10 15.31 6.14
CA LEU A 93 -16.30 13.91 5.74
C LEU A 93 -15.14 13.03 6.20
N PHE A 94 -13.93 13.52 6.05
CA PHE A 94 -12.72 12.86 6.49
C PHE A 94 -12.71 12.66 8.00
N ASP A 95 -13.00 13.70 8.78
CA ASP A 95 -13.06 13.61 10.24
C ASP A 95 -14.13 12.59 10.66
N ARG A 96 -15.31 12.57 10.04
CA ARG A 96 -16.31 11.53 10.34
C ARG A 96 -15.84 10.11 9.99
N THR A 97 -15.09 9.96 8.89
CA THR A 97 -14.64 8.65 8.40
C THR A 97 -13.42 8.12 9.18
N LEU A 98 -12.47 8.98 9.52
CA LEU A 98 -11.19 8.64 10.17
C LEU A 98 -11.15 8.94 11.67
N ALA A 99 -12.04 9.76 12.23
CA ALA A 99 -12.22 9.86 13.68
C ALA A 99 -13.02 8.68 14.26
N GLY A 100 -13.66 7.87 13.42
CA GLY A 100 -14.52 6.76 13.81
C GLY A 100 -13.89 5.36 13.70
N ASP A 101 -14.67 4.45 13.15
CA ASP A 101 -14.42 3.00 13.14
C ASP A 101 -13.32 2.59 12.18
N THR A 102 -13.17 3.29 11.05
CA THR A 102 -12.20 2.96 10.00
C THR A 102 -10.77 3.04 10.50
N ARG A 103 -10.42 4.13 11.21
CA ARG A 103 -9.08 4.26 11.81
C ARG A 103 -8.83 3.20 12.87
N ARG A 104 -9.84 2.89 13.70
CA ARG A 104 -9.73 1.81 14.70
C ARG A 104 -9.48 0.47 14.03
N HIS A 105 -10.24 0.15 12.98
CA HIS A 105 -10.09 -1.07 12.21
C HIS A 105 -8.70 -1.16 11.56
N LEU A 106 -8.25 -0.08 10.92
CA LEU A 106 -6.91 0.01 10.32
C LEU A 106 -5.81 -0.21 11.36
N ALA A 107 -5.91 0.46 12.51
CA ALA A 107 -4.98 0.30 13.62
C ALA A 107 -4.99 -1.11 14.20
N ASP A 108 -6.16 -1.74 14.32
CA ASP A 108 -6.30 -3.14 14.75
C ASP A 108 -5.62 -4.10 13.77
N ARG A 109 -5.79 -3.90 12.46
CA ARG A 109 -5.11 -4.71 11.43
C ARG A 109 -3.59 -4.55 11.49
N ILE A 110 -3.09 -3.33 11.67
CA ILE A 110 -1.66 -3.08 11.83
C ILE A 110 -1.13 -3.77 13.09
N ARG A 111 -1.82 -3.65 14.23
CA ARG A 111 -1.44 -4.34 15.48
C ARG A 111 -1.43 -5.86 15.34
N GLN A 112 -2.44 -6.44 14.69
CA GLN A 112 -2.54 -7.88 14.46
C GLN A 112 -1.38 -8.40 13.60
N ALA A 113 -1.00 -7.65 12.56
CA ALA A 113 0.15 -7.98 11.71
C ALA A 113 1.49 -7.86 12.47
N THR A 114 1.68 -6.82 13.28
CA THR A 114 2.85 -6.70 14.16
C THR A 114 2.95 -7.86 15.15
N ALA A 115 1.87 -8.17 15.86
CA ALA A 115 1.84 -9.28 16.82
C ALA A 115 2.15 -10.64 16.18
N LEU A 116 1.69 -10.86 14.94
CA LEU A 116 2.03 -12.06 14.19
C LEU A 116 3.54 -12.16 13.93
N VAL A 117 4.14 -11.08 13.42
CA VAL A 117 5.59 -11.04 13.11
C VAL A 117 6.44 -11.19 14.37
N ASP A 118 6.02 -10.60 15.48
CA ASP A 118 6.70 -10.73 16.76
C ASP A 118 6.62 -12.15 17.31
N GLY A 119 5.45 -12.79 17.26
CA GLY A 119 5.28 -14.20 17.65
C GLY A 119 6.13 -15.14 16.82
N MET A 120 6.21 -14.91 15.51
CA MET A 120 7.10 -15.66 14.63
C MET A 120 8.57 -15.46 14.96
N ASN A 121 9.00 -14.22 15.18
CA ASN A 121 10.39 -13.93 15.52
C ASN A 121 10.81 -14.54 16.85
N GLN A 122 9.94 -14.54 17.86
CA GLN A 122 10.21 -15.17 19.16
C GLN A 122 10.49 -16.67 19.02
N ARG A 123 9.82 -17.34 18.08
CA ARG A 123 10.08 -18.75 17.74
C ARG A 123 11.39 -18.89 16.98
N LEU A 124 11.61 -18.03 15.99
CA LEU A 124 12.80 -18.07 15.15
C LEU A 124 14.09 -17.79 15.91
N GLU A 125 14.06 -16.99 16.98
CA GLU A 125 15.22 -16.79 17.86
C GLU A 125 15.70 -18.09 18.52
N ARG A 126 14.80 -19.09 18.68
CA ARG A 126 15.14 -20.43 19.19
C ARG A 126 15.74 -21.32 18.11
N VAL A 127 15.50 -20.99 16.83
CA VAL A 127 16.02 -21.70 15.67
C VAL A 127 17.43 -21.20 15.39
N ARG A 128 18.44 -21.99 15.76
CA ARG A 128 19.83 -21.75 15.35
C ARG A 128 20.26 -22.88 14.46
N THR A 129 20.60 -22.53 13.21
CA THR A 129 21.13 -23.54 12.28
C THR A 129 22.42 -24.14 12.82
N ALA A 130 22.82 -25.32 12.33
CA ALA A 130 24.12 -25.91 12.64
C ALA A 130 25.30 -24.93 12.40
N SER A 131 25.14 -23.99 11.47
CA SER A 131 26.10 -22.92 11.17
C SER A 131 25.94 -21.64 12.03
N ARG A 132 25.13 -21.68 13.09
CA ARG A 132 24.75 -20.53 13.95
C ARG A 132 23.99 -19.40 13.24
N VAL A 133 23.42 -19.66 12.06
CA VAL A 133 22.62 -18.65 11.36
C VAL A 133 21.28 -18.47 12.10
N ALA A 134 20.99 -17.23 12.45
CA ALA A 134 19.69 -16.81 12.96
C ALA A 134 18.92 -16.09 11.85
N VAL A 135 17.62 -16.33 11.77
CA VAL A 135 16.72 -15.71 10.79
C VAL A 135 15.70 -14.86 11.52
N ARG A 136 15.36 -13.71 10.95
CA ARG A 136 14.31 -12.82 11.47
C ARG A 136 13.46 -12.28 10.34
N LEU A 137 12.15 -12.22 10.55
CA LEU A 137 11.22 -11.53 9.67
C LEU A 137 11.01 -10.09 10.16
N VAL A 138 11.18 -9.11 9.28
CA VAL A 138 10.96 -7.70 9.58
C VAL A 138 9.80 -7.19 8.73
N TRP A 139 8.73 -6.77 9.39
CA TRP A 139 7.64 -6.04 8.75
C TRP A 139 7.84 -4.55 9.00
N GLN A 140 8.14 -3.82 7.94
CA GLN A 140 8.51 -2.41 8.00
C GLN A 140 7.78 -1.61 6.93
N VAL A 141 7.64 -0.30 7.16
CA VAL A 141 7.21 0.63 6.10
C VAL A 141 8.22 0.55 4.96
N ASP A 142 7.72 0.39 3.73
CA ASP A 142 8.58 0.32 2.56
C ASP A 142 9.34 1.66 2.40
N PRO A 143 10.68 1.67 2.33
CA PRO A 143 11.47 2.86 2.04
C PRO A 143 11.10 3.60 0.75
N ALA A 144 10.40 2.95 -0.19
CA ALA A 144 9.87 3.61 -1.38
C ALA A 144 8.64 4.51 -1.06
N GLN A 145 8.03 4.35 0.11
CA GLN A 145 6.89 5.15 0.53
C GLN A 145 7.33 6.56 0.93
N PRO A 146 6.46 7.58 0.70
CA PRO A 146 6.66 8.92 1.21
C PRO A 146 7.07 8.98 2.69
N PRO A 147 7.97 9.89 3.10
CA PRO A 147 8.51 9.97 4.46
C PRO A 147 7.45 10.02 5.57
N GLY A 148 6.30 10.66 5.30
CA GLY A 148 5.19 10.77 6.25
C GLY A 148 4.53 9.44 6.64
N THR A 149 4.69 8.39 5.83
CA THR A 149 4.04 7.08 6.05
C THR A 149 4.43 6.44 7.36
N ARG A 150 5.72 6.55 7.75
CA ARG A 150 6.19 5.99 9.02
C ARG A 150 5.60 6.72 10.22
N ALA A 151 5.62 8.06 10.18
CA ALA A 151 5.02 8.87 11.24
C ALA A 151 3.52 8.57 11.38
N ALA A 152 2.79 8.52 10.25
CA ALA A 152 1.37 8.20 10.25
C ALA A 152 1.07 6.80 10.80
N ARG A 153 1.83 5.77 10.39
CA ARG A 153 1.72 4.41 10.94
C ARG A 153 1.91 4.39 12.47
N ASP A 154 2.93 5.09 12.96
CA ASP A 154 3.24 5.11 14.39
C ASP A 154 2.13 5.83 15.18
N LEU A 155 1.55 6.90 14.62
CA LEU A 155 0.37 7.58 15.17
C LEU A 155 -0.89 6.69 15.14
N LEU A 156 -1.13 5.95 14.06
CA LEU A 156 -2.25 4.99 13.97
C LEU A 156 -2.15 3.87 15.01
N SER A 157 -0.92 3.48 15.36
CA SER A 157 -0.67 2.40 16.32
C SER A 157 -0.88 2.83 17.79
N ARG A 158 -0.90 4.14 18.07
CA ARG A 158 -1.15 4.71 19.41
C ARG A 158 -2.62 4.60 19.81
N ASP A 159 -2.87 4.65 21.11
CA ASP A 159 -4.22 4.76 21.66
C ASP A 159 -4.90 6.05 21.15
N PRO A 160 -6.08 5.96 20.51
CA PRO A 160 -6.93 7.11 20.18
C PRO A 160 -7.03 8.18 21.26
N ALA A 161 -7.18 7.78 22.52
CA ALA A 161 -7.39 8.71 23.64
C ALA A 161 -6.14 9.54 23.97
N GLY A 162 -4.96 9.09 23.52
CA GLY A 162 -3.68 9.75 23.74
C GLY A 162 -3.18 10.61 22.58
N LEU A 163 -3.98 10.82 21.52
CA LEU A 163 -3.63 11.67 20.38
C LEU A 163 -4.06 13.12 20.65
N ASN A 164 -3.10 14.04 20.59
CA ASN A 164 -3.40 15.48 20.67
C ASN A 164 -3.87 16.01 19.30
N ASP A 165 -4.27 17.28 19.23
CA ASP A 165 -4.80 17.86 17.98
C ASP A 165 -3.73 17.98 16.89
N THR A 166 -2.46 18.15 17.26
CA THR A 166 -1.33 18.13 16.31
C THR A 166 -1.13 16.75 15.69
N ASP A 167 -1.26 15.68 16.47
CA ASP A 167 -1.18 14.30 16.00
C ASP A 167 -2.33 14.00 15.02
N LYS A 168 -3.53 14.49 15.32
CA LYS A 168 -4.70 14.37 14.43
C LYS A 168 -4.48 15.13 13.12
N GLU A 169 -3.97 16.36 13.20
CA GLU A 169 -3.68 17.17 12.01
C GLU A 169 -2.60 16.52 11.13
N ALA A 170 -1.58 15.90 11.74
CA ALA A 170 -0.55 15.18 10.99
C ALA A 170 -1.11 13.94 10.27
N LEU A 171 -2.02 13.19 10.91
CA LEU A 171 -2.74 12.09 10.27
C LEU A 171 -3.63 12.61 9.13
N TYR A 172 -4.35 13.71 9.35
CA TYR A 172 -5.18 14.37 8.35
C TYR A 172 -4.37 14.71 7.10
N ALA A 173 -3.29 15.46 7.26
CA ALA A 173 -2.40 15.86 6.18
C ALA A 173 -1.86 14.64 5.41
N PHE A 174 -1.40 13.60 6.12
CA PHE A 174 -0.88 12.40 5.48
C PHE A 174 -1.89 11.70 4.56
N PHE A 175 -3.13 11.51 5.01
CA PHE A 175 -4.12 10.84 4.18
C PHE A 175 -4.63 11.74 3.04
N MET A 176 -4.70 13.06 3.25
CA MET A 176 -5.02 14.00 2.16
C MET A 176 -3.95 13.99 1.08
N ASP A 177 -2.67 14.00 1.44
CA ASP A 177 -1.57 13.85 0.48
C ASP A 177 -1.72 12.54 -0.33
N ARG A 178 -2.11 11.45 0.34
CA ARG A 178 -2.37 10.16 -0.31
C ARG A 178 -3.57 10.16 -1.24
N VAL A 179 -4.65 10.83 -0.86
CA VAL A 179 -5.84 11.00 -1.70
C VAL A 179 -5.49 11.80 -2.95
N GLU A 180 -4.73 12.88 -2.81
CA GLU A 180 -4.27 13.69 -3.95
C GLU A 180 -3.30 12.91 -4.85
N GLU A 181 -2.39 12.11 -4.29
CA GLU A 181 -1.55 11.17 -5.06
C GLU A 181 -2.42 10.16 -5.85
N ALA A 182 -3.45 9.60 -5.21
CA ALA A 182 -4.37 8.65 -5.86
C ALA A 182 -5.20 9.31 -6.97
N ARG A 183 -5.68 10.54 -6.75
CA ARG A 183 -6.40 11.36 -7.75
C ARG A 183 -5.54 11.71 -8.95
N ALA A 184 -4.26 12.01 -8.74
CA ALA A 184 -3.32 12.33 -9.81
C ALA A 184 -3.00 11.10 -10.68
N GLY A 185 -2.99 9.90 -10.09
CA GLY A 185 -2.74 8.65 -10.81
C GLY A 185 -3.93 8.12 -11.62
N ASP A 186 -5.17 8.40 -11.19
CA ASP A 186 -6.39 7.99 -11.87
C ASP A 186 -7.57 8.91 -11.53
N SER A 187 -7.74 9.97 -12.34
CA SER A 187 -8.80 10.97 -12.16
C SER A 187 -10.20 10.44 -12.48
N SER A 188 -10.31 9.22 -13.03
CA SER A 188 -11.59 8.58 -13.38
C SER A 188 -12.09 7.61 -12.32
N ALA A 189 -11.24 7.22 -11.36
CA ALA A 189 -11.60 6.31 -10.29
C ALA A 189 -12.65 6.93 -9.36
N SER A 190 -13.56 6.08 -8.86
CA SER A 190 -14.53 6.51 -7.85
C SER A 190 -13.82 6.91 -6.55
N TRP A 191 -14.46 7.76 -5.76
CA TRP A 191 -13.96 8.15 -4.43
C TRP A 191 -13.73 6.93 -3.52
N GLU A 192 -14.61 5.93 -3.59
CA GLU A 192 -14.50 4.70 -2.82
C GLU A 192 -13.25 3.90 -3.21
N ASP A 193 -12.97 3.77 -4.51
CA ASP A 193 -11.77 3.08 -5.00
C ASP A 193 -10.48 3.81 -4.58
N GLN A 194 -10.50 5.15 -4.62
CA GLN A 194 -9.39 5.97 -4.13
C GLN A 194 -9.17 5.74 -2.64
N LEU A 195 -10.23 5.76 -1.84
CA LEU A 195 -10.14 5.55 -0.40
C LEU A 195 -9.65 4.12 -0.06
N MET A 196 -10.10 3.10 -0.80
CA MET A 196 -9.59 1.73 -0.63
C MET A 196 -8.08 1.63 -0.88
N LYS A 197 -7.58 2.28 -1.94
CA LYS A 197 -6.13 2.33 -2.24
C LYS A 197 -5.37 3.08 -1.15
N VAL A 198 -5.91 4.22 -0.69
CA VAL A 198 -5.29 5.04 0.34
C VAL A 198 -5.18 4.28 1.66
N LEU A 199 -6.24 3.58 2.08
CA LEU A 199 -6.31 2.86 3.35
C LEU A 199 -5.69 1.45 3.32
N ASP A 200 -5.21 0.98 2.16
CA ASP A 200 -4.54 -0.31 2.04
C ASP A 200 -3.17 -0.27 2.71
N TYR A 201 -3.15 -0.55 4.01
CA TYR A 201 -1.92 -0.60 4.79
C TYR A 201 -0.94 -1.66 4.29
N THR A 202 -1.38 -2.67 3.54
CA THR A 202 -0.47 -3.72 3.05
C THR A 202 0.49 -3.15 2.01
N ALA A 203 0.02 -2.21 1.18
CA ALA A 203 0.85 -1.50 0.21
C ALA A 203 1.87 -0.54 0.86
N TRP A 204 1.64 -0.11 2.09
CA TRP A 204 2.56 0.78 2.82
C TRP A 204 3.78 0.03 3.39
N HIS A 205 3.68 -1.29 3.51
CA HIS A 205 4.65 -2.10 4.20
C HIS A 205 5.27 -3.14 3.26
N ARG A 206 6.44 -3.62 3.66
CA ARG A 206 7.07 -4.77 3.03
C ARG A 206 7.64 -5.71 4.08
N PHE A 207 7.68 -7.00 3.73
CA PHE A 207 8.39 -8.00 4.50
C PHE A 207 9.85 -8.08 4.04
N VAL A 208 10.77 -8.08 4.99
CA VAL A 208 12.20 -8.25 4.75
C VAL A 208 12.69 -9.39 5.64
N VAL A 209 13.32 -10.40 5.04
CA VAL A 209 14.01 -11.44 5.79
C VAL A 209 15.41 -10.93 6.14
N ARG A 210 15.80 -11.04 7.40
CA ARG A 210 17.15 -10.74 7.88
C ARG A 210 17.83 -11.99 8.40
N LEU A 211 19.14 -12.02 8.23
CA LEU A 211 20.01 -13.12 8.64
C LEU A 211 21.17 -12.58 9.47
N ASP A 212 21.52 -13.29 10.53
CA ASP A 212 22.77 -13.11 11.26
C ASP A 212 23.53 -14.43 11.23
N ARG A 213 24.76 -14.43 10.68
CA ARG A 213 25.57 -15.65 10.51
C ARG A 213 26.54 -15.89 11.68
N GLY A 214 26.51 -15.05 12.72
CA GLY A 214 27.45 -15.14 13.83
C GLY A 214 28.90 -14.86 13.44
N ASP A 215 29.13 -14.24 12.28
CA ASP A 215 30.42 -13.85 11.71
C ASP A 215 30.87 -12.45 12.17
N GLY A 216 30.10 -11.82 13.07
CA GLY A 216 30.37 -10.50 13.61
C GLY A 216 29.83 -9.33 12.78
N HIS A 217 29.21 -9.60 11.62
CA HIS A 217 28.59 -8.55 10.80
C HIS A 217 27.16 -8.17 11.24
N GLY A 218 26.59 -8.91 12.20
CA GLY A 218 25.24 -8.69 12.70
C GLY A 218 24.14 -8.98 11.68
N TRP A 219 22.95 -8.43 11.91
CA TRP A 219 21.78 -8.65 11.05
C TRP A 219 21.92 -7.99 9.68
N GLN A 220 21.79 -8.78 8.62
CA GLN A 220 21.84 -8.34 7.22
C GLN A 220 20.55 -8.69 6.49
N ASP A 221 20.08 -7.79 5.62
CA ASP A 221 18.94 -8.06 4.74
C ASP A 221 19.27 -9.19 3.75
N LEU A 222 18.35 -10.14 3.58
CA LEU A 222 18.45 -11.22 2.61
C LEU A 222 18.42 -10.65 1.18
N THR A 223 19.59 -10.55 0.56
CA THR A 223 19.75 -10.16 -0.84
C THR A 223 20.02 -11.39 -1.73
N ARG A 224 19.86 -11.29 -3.05
CA ARG A 224 20.24 -12.38 -3.98
C ARG A 224 21.68 -12.86 -3.78
N LYS A 225 22.61 -11.92 -3.52
CA LYS A 225 24.02 -12.22 -3.24
C LYS A 225 24.17 -12.99 -1.94
N LEU A 226 23.52 -12.53 -0.87
CA LEU A 226 23.57 -13.19 0.43
C LEU A 226 22.92 -14.57 0.37
N HIS A 227 21.76 -14.67 -0.27
CA HIS A 227 21.05 -15.92 -0.53
C HIS A 227 21.94 -16.92 -1.28
N GLY A 228 22.65 -16.50 -2.33
CA GLY A 228 23.55 -17.37 -3.10
C GLY A 228 24.66 -18.01 -2.26
N ALA A 229 25.14 -17.30 -1.24
CA ALA A 229 26.22 -17.73 -0.35
C ALA A 229 25.77 -18.66 0.79
N LEU A 230 24.46 -18.87 0.98
CA LEU A 230 23.92 -19.79 1.99
C LEU A 230 24.10 -21.26 1.58
N SER A 231 24.19 -22.15 2.57
CA SER A 231 24.11 -23.60 2.36
C SER A 231 22.73 -24.01 1.81
N GLY A 232 22.63 -25.21 1.23
CA GLY A 232 21.36 -25.72 0.67
C GLY A 232 20.22 -25.70 1.69
N GLY A 233 20.48 -26.18 2.91
CA GLY A 233 19.49 -26.18 4.00
C GLY A 233 19.12 -24.78 4.49
N GLU A 234 20.07 -23.85 4.58
CA GLU A 234 19.79 -22.46 4.98
C GLU A 234 18.95 -21.72 3.93
N LYS A 235 19.19 -21.97 2.64
CA LYS A 235 18.36 -21.44 1.54
C LYS A 235 16.93 -21.93 1.67
N ALA A 236 16.74 -23.22 1.91
CA ALA A 236 15.42 -23.81 2.08
C ALA A 236 14.68 -23.14 3.25
N ILE A 237 15.31 -23.01 4.41
CA ILE A 237 14.69 -22.37 5.58
C ILE A 237 14.34 -20.90 5.28
N ALA A 238 15.30 -20.10 4.78
CA ALA A 238 15.09 -18.68 4.52
C ALA A 238 13.96 -18.39 3.51
N LEU A 239 13.73 -19.31 2.55
CA LEU A 239 12.67 -19.20 1.55
C LEU A 239 11.28 -19.60 2.09
N HIS A 240 11.19 -20.65 2.90
CA HIS A 240 9.91 -21.18 3.38
C HIS A 240 9.35 -20.39 4.56
N LEU A 241 10.20 -19.81 5.41
CA LEU A 241 9.77 -19.08 6.60
C LEU A 241 8.75 -17.95 6.31
N PRO A 242 8.96 -17.06 5.32
CA PRO A 242 7.95 -16.07 4.95
C PRO A 242 6.65 -16.68 4.43
N LEU A 243 6.72 -17.84 3.77
CA LEU A 243 5.53 -18.52 3.25
C LEU A 243 4.69 -19.09 4.40
N PHE A 244 5.34 -19.73 5.38
CA PHE A 244 4.65 -20.20 6.59
C PHE A 244 4.03 -19.03 7.37
N ALA A 245 4.71 -17.88 7.42
CA ALA A 245 4.16 -16.64 7.97
C ALA A 245 2.84 -16.25 7.32
N ALA A 246 2.85 -16.19 5.98
CA ALA A 246 1.71 -15.77 5.19
C ALA A 246 0.53 -16.73 5.35
N VAL A 247 0.79 -18.04 5.31
CA VAL A 247 -0.23 -19.07 5.48
C VAL A 247 -0.85 -19.01 6.88
N ALA A 248 -0.03 -18.91 7.93
CA ALA A 248 -0.54 -18.78 9.30
C ALA A 248 -1.32 -17.48 9.51
N ALA A 249 -0.88 -16.37 8.92
CA ALA A 249 -1.63 -15.11 8.91
C ALA A 249 -3.02 -15.29 8.31
N HIS A 250 -3.08 -15.98 7.16
CA HIS A 250 -4.30 -16.21 6.40
C HIS A 250 -5.28 -17.08 7.21
N TYR A 251 -4.83 -18.19 7.77
CA TYR A 251 -5.69 -19.08 8.59
C TYR A 251 -6.16 -18.47 9.90
N ARG A 252 -5.49 -17.43 10.43
CA ARG A 252 -6.01 -16.67 11.58
C ARG A 252 -7.24 -15.83 11.25
N THR A 253 -7.53 -15.57 9.98
CA THR A 253 -8.72 -14.80 9.58
C THR A 253 -10.02 -15.58 9.77
N ASP A 254 -9.94 -16.92 9.76
CA ASP A 254 -11.06 -17.82 10.03
C ASP A 254 -10.63 -18.91 11.03
N PRO A 255 -10.94 -18.75 12.33
CA PRO A 255 -10.56 -19.74 13.33
C PRO A 255 -11.15 -21.13 13.13
N GLY A 256 -12.25 -21.26 12.37
CA GLY A 256 -12.96 -22.53 12.16
C GLY A 256 -12.47 -23.35 10.97
N CYS A 257 -11.60 -22.79 10.12
CA CYS A 257 -11.13 -23.49 8.92
C CYS A 257 -10.02 -24.52 9.24
N PRO A 258 -9.98 -25.68 8.55
CA PRO A 258 -8.85 -26.59 8.61
C PRO A 258 -7.57 -25.91 8.12
N ARG A 259 -6.43 -26.16 8.78
CA ARG A 259 -5.19 -25.39 8.58
C ARG A 259 -4.10 -26.18 7.88
N PHE A 260 -4.47 -26.89 6.82
CA PHE A 260 -3.53 -27.76 6.12
C PHE A 260 -2.47 -26.99 5.34
N ILE A 261 -1.24 -27.48 5.39
CA ILE A 261 -0.17 -27.13 4.48
C ILE A 261 0.37 -28.40 3.82
N LEU A 262 0.39 -28.39 2.49
CA LEU A 262 0.94 -29.48 1.69
C LEU A 262 2.31 -29.07 1.20
N LEU A 263 3.32 -29.88 1.50
CA LEU A 263 4.68 -29.58 1.10
C LEU A 263 5.29 -30.78 0.41
N ASP A 264 5.78 -30.53 -0.80
CA ASP A 264 6.40 -31.54 -1.65
C ASP A 264 7.93 -31.52 -1.47
N GLU A 265 8.54 -32.68 -1.23
CA GLU A 265 9.98 -32.86 -1.07
C GLU A 265 10.63 -31.86 -0.11
N VAL A 266 10.15 -31.85 1.13
CA VAL A 266 10.53 -30.83 2.11
C VAL A 266 11.92 -31.03 2.70
N PHE A 267 12.53 -29.88 3.02
CA PHE A 267 13.72 -29.79 3.86
C PHE A 267 14.93 -30.61 3.39
N VAL A 268 14.99 -30.89 2.09
CA VAL A 268 16.14 -31.54 1.45
C VAL A 268 17.41 -30.72 1.74
N GLY A 269 18.43 -31.39 2.27
CA GLY A 269 19.71 -30.76 2.64
C GLY A 269 19.70 -29.91 3.91
N VAL A 270 18.60 -29.91 4.68
CA VAL A 270 18.55 -29.34 6.04
C VAL A 270 18.98 -30.43 7.04
N ASP A 271 19.77 -30.11 8.06
CA ASP A 271 20.11 -31.09 9.12
C ASP A 271 18.92 -31.40 10.04
N ARG A 272 18.99 -32.53 10.76
CA ARG A 272 17.89 -33.02 11.60
C ARG A 272 17.48 -32.02 12.69
N THR A 273 18.43 -31.35 13.32
CA THR A 273 18.12 -30.38 14.40
C THR A 273 17.29 -29.22 13.87
N ASN A 274 17.68 -28.67 12.72
CA ASN A 274 16.95 -27.56 12.12
C ASN A 274 15.57 -27.99 11.59
N ARG A 275 15.44 -29.22 11.09
CA ARG A 275 14.12 -29.76 10.69
C ARG A 275 13.16 -29.81 11.88
N GLY A 276 13.60 -30.34 13.03
CA GLY A 276 12.81 -30.37 14.26
C GLY A 276 12.35 -28.98 14.68
N GLN A 277 13.25 -27.99 14.62
CA GLN A 277 12.93 -26.59 14.90
C GLN A 277 11.91 -25.98 13.93
N VAL A 278 11.98 -26.31 12.64
CA VAL A 278 10.97 -25.87 11.67
C VAL A 278 9.63 -26.55 11.93
N PHE A 279 9.62 -27.83 12.31
CA PHE A 279 8.39 -28.51 12.73
C PHE A 279 7.78 -27.90 13.99
N ASP A 280 8.58 -27.54 15.00
CA ASP A 280 8.10 -26.80 16.17
C ASP A 280 7.42 -25.49 15.75
N LEU A 281 8.03 -24.73 14.84
CA LEU A 281 7.42 -23.51 14.30
C LEU A 281 6.07 -23.81 13.63
N LEU A 282 5.96 -24.86 12.82
CA LEU A 282 4.74 -25.20 12.07
C LEU A 282 3.60 -25.63 13.00
N VAL A 283 3.89 -26.50 13.98
CA VAL A 283 2.94 -26.92 15.02
C VAL A 283 2.41 -25.70 15.77
N ASP A 284 3.29 -24.76 16.06
CA ASP A 284 2.92 -23.61 16.87
C ASP A 284 2.14 -22.52 16.13
N LEU A 285 2.37 -22.42 14.82
CA LEU A 285 1.50 -21.67 13.92
C LEU A 285 0.12 -22.35 13.78
N GLY A 286 -0.07 -23.53 14.37
CA GLY A 286 -1.30 -24.31 14.31
C GLY A 286 -1.56 -24.83 12.91
N LEU A 287 -0.51 -25.21 12.18
CA LEU A 287 -0.61 -25.74 10.82
C LEU A 287 -0.60 -27.26 10.84
N ASP A 288 -1.52 -27.87 10.10
CA ASP A 288 -1.64 -29.30 9.92
C ASP A 288 -0.82 -29.74 8.69
N LEU A 289 0.09 -30.69 8.86
CA LEU A 289 1.11 -31.00 7.86
C LEU A 289 0.72 -32.21 7.01
N VAL A 290 0.85 -32.06 5.69
CA VAL A 290 0.89 -33.17 4.73
C VAL A 290 2.16 -33.04 3.91
N LEU A 291 3.03 -34.04 3.98
CA LEU A 291 4.40 -33.97 3.47
C LEU A 291 4.70 -35.18 2.61
N THR A 292 5.48 -34.99 1.55
CA THR A 292 6.15 -36.06 0.81
C THR A 292 7.65 -35.97 1.03
N SER A 293 8.30 -37.12 1.15
CA SER A 293 9.76 -37.22 1.16
C SER A 293 10.19 -38.66 0.90
N ASP A 294 11.31 -38.80 0.22
CA ASP A 294 12.02 -40.06 0.03
C ASP A 294 12.99 -40.40 1.18
N HIS A 295 13.33 -39.43 2.04
CA HIS A 295 14.32 -39.59 3.13
C HIS A 295 13.80 -39.21 4.53
N GLU A 296 12.55 -38.75 4.68
CA GLU A 296 12.03 -38.21 5.94
C GLU A 296 10.81 -38.99 6.47
N TRP A 297 10.92 -39.45 7.72
CA TRP A 297 9.85 -40.14 8.45
C TRP A 297 9.16 -39.23 9.48
N CYS A 298 9.67 -38.01 9.67
CA CYS A 298 9.14 -37.01 10.60
C CYS A 298 9.13 -37.48 12.07
N GLU A 299 10.16 -38.24 12.47
CA GLU A 299 10.34 -38.71 13.84
C GLU A 299 10.97 -37.63 14.74
N TYR A 300 10.18 -36.58 15.00
CA TYR A 300 10.57 -35.39 15.75
C TYR A 300 9.77 -35.25 17.04
N ARG A 301 10.44 -34.87 18.14
CA ARG A 301 9.78 -34.66 19.44
C ARG A 301 8.87 -33.43 19.43
N GLU A 302 9.15 -32.52 18.51
CA GLU A 302 8.42 -31.29 18.26
C GLU A 302 7.06 -31.55 17.60
N LEU A 303 6.84 -32.74 17.03
CA LEU A 303 5.54 -33.16 16.48
C LEU A 303 4.77 -33.99 17.50
N ASP A 304 3.52 -33.61 17.76
CA ASP A 304 2.61 -34.36 18.64
C ASP A 304 2.24 -35.73 18.07
N GLY A 305 2.24 -35.85 16.74
CA GLY A 305 2.10 -37.11 16.03
C GLY A 305 1.95 -36.92 14.52
N ILE A 306 2.34 -37.94 13.75
CA ILE A 306 2.20 -37.93 12.29
C ILE A 306 1.98 -39.35 11.77
N ALA A 307 1.07 -39.50 10.80
CA ALA A 307 0.85 -40.74 10.08
C ALA A 307 1.84 -40.85 8.92
N ILE A 308 2.50 -41.99 8.82
CA ILE A 308 3.56 -42.25 7.84
C ILE A 308 3.06 -43.34 6.91
N HIS A 309 3.09 -43.08 5.60
CA HIS A 309 2.80 -44.08 4.58
C HIS A 309 4.08 -44.30 3.77
N GLN A 310 4.72 -45.45 3.98
CA GLN A 310 5.89 -45.86 3.23
C GLN A 310 5.45 -46.56 1.94
N LEU A 311 5.85 -46.01 0.80
CA LEU A 311 5.67 -46.66 -0.49
C LEU A 311 6.75 -47.73 -0.66
N ILE A 312 6.35 -48.95 -1.01
CA ILE A 312 7.23 -50.10 -1.20
C ILE A 312 7.01 -50.59 -2.63
N THR A 313 8.09 -50.64 -3.39
CA THR A 313 8.14 -51.18 -4.76
C THR A 313 8.76 -52.58 -4.74
N GLY A 314 8.23 -53.49 -5.55
CA GLY A 314 8.86 -54.81 -5.77
C GLY A 314 10.07 -54.72 -6.70
N ASP A 315 11.04 -55.64 -6.54
CA ASP A 315 12.15 -55.78 -7.49
C ASP A 315 11.62 -56.30 -8.84
N GLY A 316 11.57 -55.43 -9.86
CA GLY A 316 11.31 -55.81 -11.25
C GLY A 316 9.84 -55.92 -11.66
N ASP A 317 8.90 -55.40 -10.87
CA ASP A 317 7.48 -55.29 -11.24
C ASP A 317 6.95 -53.88 -10.92
N ASP A 318 5.96 -53.39 -11.67
CA ASP A 318 5.39 -52.03 -11.54
C ASP A 318 4.44 -51.90 -10.33
N ALA A 319 4.35 -52.92 -9.49
CA ALA A 319 3.48 -52.96 -8.33
C ALA A 319 4.03 -52.10 -7.17
N VAL A 320 3.23 -51.11 -6.75
CA VAL A 320 3.45 -50.29 -5.56
C VAL A 320 2.50 -50.75 -4.45
N THR A 321 3.03 -51.10 -3.29
CA THR A 321 2.25 -51.33 -2.06
C THR A 321 2.63 -50.30 -0.99
N THR A 322 1.84 -50.22 0.07
CA THR A 322 2.06 -49.25 1.15
C THR A 322 2.10 -49.94 2.51
N ALA A 323 3.08 -49.58 3.34
CA ALA A 323 3.09 -49.89 4.77
C ALA A 323 2.77 -48.62 5.58
N ARG A 324 1.94 -48.77 6.62
CA ARG A 324 1.49 -47.64 7.43
C ARG A 324 2.11 -47.69 8.83
N PHE A 325 2.59 -46.54 9.27
CA PHE A 325 3.13 -46.32 10.61
C PHE A 325 2.55 -45.04 11.21
N VAL A 326 2.70 -44.88 12.53
CA VAL A 326 2.38 -43.65 13.24
C VAL A 326 3.51 -43.31 14.20
N TRP A 327 4.04 -42.10 14.07
CA TRP A 327 4.82 -41.47 15.12
C TRP A 327 3.85 -40.84 16.12
N ASN A 328 3.98 -41.17 17.40
CA ASN A 328 3.08 -40.71 18.46
C ASN A 328 3.68 -39.63 19.39
N GLY A 329 4.67 -38.89 18.89
CA GLY A 329 5.44 -37.91 19.68
C GLY A 329 6.60 -38.50 20.47
N CYS A 330 6.71 -39.84 20.58
CA CYS A 330 7.77 -40.51 21.32
C CYS A 330 8.41 -41.71 20.60
N ARG A 331 7.62 -42.48 19.85
CA ARG A 331 8.10 -43.63 19.07
C ARG A 331 7.22 -43.86 17.84
N THR A 332 7.82 -44.49 16.82
CA THR A 332 7.10 -44.98 15.66
C THR A 332 6.58 -46.38 15.92
N VAL A 333 5.30 -46.60 15.62
CA VAL A 333 4.64 -47.90 15.73
C VAL A 333 3.96 -48.26 14.41
N PRO A 334 3.88 -49.55 14.04
CA PRO A 334 3.02 -49.98 12.94
C PRO A 334 1.57 -49.57 13.20
N ALA A 335 0.87 -49.12 12.17
CA ALA A 335 -0.57 -48.89 12.23
C ALA A 335 -1.29 -50.15 11.73
N ASP A 336 -2.24 -50.64 12.52
CA ASP A 336 -3.08 -51.79 12.18
C ASP A 336 -3.97 -51.54 10.95
#